data_AF-A0A4R2RCS7-F1
#
_entry.id   AF-A0A4R2RCS7-F1
#
_cell.length_a   1.000
_cell.length_b   1.000
_cell.length_c   1.000
_cell.angle_alpha   90.00
_cell.angle_beta   90.00
_cell.angle_gamma   90.00
#
_symmetry.space_group_name_H-M   'P 1'
#
loop_
_entity.id
_entity.type
_entity.pdbx_description
1 polymer ?
#
loop_
_entity_poly.entity_id
_entity_poly.type
_entity_poly.pdbx_seq_one_letter_code
_entity_poly.pdbx_strand_id
1 'polypeptide(L)'
;MEAVLIALGVVVALIIVLVIAAISMKNKFATQHNTVQESWRQIDVELQRRHDLIGNLIEVVKASAQFEQNTLNQVVQARANAVARHGAGPLAQSQAEQNLNGALTNFMSVAESYPQLKANQDFRYLQEQMAETEDRIAAGRRFYNGNVKAFNTRFDTFPSSMFKGSYVKAEYYEVDDPRVRAAPTLKGAFDSLNNQQPQQFAQQPQQQFAQQPPQPQMPPAQPQQAPGQPMYGQQPAQPQQPMQQPQQPQQPMQQPQQPGYAPPPPQGQPPQGQPPQGQPPQGQPPQQPGQQFPPQG
;
A
#
# COMPACT_ATOMS: atom_id res chain seq x y z
N MET A 1 -1.98 54.20 -33.23
CA MET A 1 -3.16 53.45 -32.77
C MET A 1 -2.98 51.94 -32.93
N GLU A 2 -2.48 51.46 -34.07
CA GLU A 2 -2.25 50.02 -34.32
C GLU A 2 -1.34 49.34 -33.28
N ALA A 3 -0.18 49.93 -32.94
CA ALA A 3 0.72 49.37 -31.93
C ALA A 3 0.07 49.22 -30.54
N VAL A 4 -0.86 50.13 -30.18
CA VAL A 4 -1.61 50.07 -28.91
C VAL A 4 -2.61 48.93 -28.93
N LEU A 5 -3.32 48.72 -30.05
CA LEU A 5 -4.26 47.62 -30.22
C LEU A 5 -3.54 46.26 -30.21
N ILE A 6 -2.38 46.16 -30.84
CA ILE A 6 -1.53 44.95 -30.81
C ILE A 6 -1.07 44.67 -29.37
N ALA A 7 -0.55 45.68 -28.67
CA ALA A 7 -0.11 45.52 -27.28
C ALA A 7 -1.27 45.07 -26.36
N LEU A 8 -2.45 45.64 -26.52
CA LEU A 8 -3.64 45.27 -25.75
C LEU A 8 -4.09 43.84 -26.08
N GLY A 9 -4.05 43.43 -27.35
CA GLY A 9 -4.30 42.06 -27.77
C GLY A 9 -3.34 41.04 -27.15
N VAL A 10 -2.04 41.37 -27.08
CA VAL A 10 -1.02 40.54 -26.41
C VAL A 10 -1.30 40.41 -24.91
N VAL A 11 -1.65 41.51 -24.24
CA VAL A 11 -1.99 41.48 -22.79
C VAL A 11 -3.22 40.61 -22.54
N VAL A 12 -4.28 40.75 -23.35
CA VAL A 12 -5.49 39.91 -23.23
C VAL A 12 -5.16 38.44 -23.46
N ALA A 13 -4.36 38.12 -24.49
CA ALA A 13 -3.94 36.75 -24.75
C ALA A 13 -3.15 36.15 -23.57
N LEU A 14 -2.22 36.92 -22.97
CA LEU A 14 -1.47 36.49 -21.79
C LEU A 14 -2.40 36.22 -20.59
N ILE A 15 -3.38 37.08 -20.35
CA ILE A 15 -4.36 36.89 -19.27
C ILE A 15 -5.17 35.61 -19.50
N ILE A 16 -5.62 35.34 -20.73
CA ILE A 16 -6.35 34.11 -21.07
C ILE A 16 -5.49 32.88 -20.77
N VAL A 17 -4.21 32.88 -21.17
CA VAL A 17 -3.29 31.77 -20.88
C VAL A 17 -3.13 31.56 -19.37
N LEU A 18 -2.98 32.63 -18.58
CA LEU A 18 -2.88 32.54 -17.12
C LEU A 18 -4.15 31.97 -16.47
N VAL A 19 -5.33 32.37 -16.94
CA VAL A 19 -6.61 31.86 -16.44
C VAL A 19 -6.76 30.36 -16.74
N ILE A 20 -6.45 29.94 -17.97
CA ILE A 20 -6.49 28.51 -18.36
C ILE A 20 -5.50 27.69 -17.52
N ALA A 21 -4.29 28.22 -17.29
CA ALA A 21 -3.29 27.57 -16.44
C ALA A 21 -3.77 27.43 -14.99
N ALA A 22 -4.38 28.48 -14.42
CA ALA A 22 -4.92 28.47 -13.07
C ALA A 22 -6.05 27.43 -12.92
N ILE A 23 -7.01 27.38 -13.85
CA ILE A 23 -8.10 26.38 -13.85
C ILE A 23 -7.53 24.97 -13.93
N SER A 24 -6.56 24.75 -14.81
CA SER A 24 -5.89 23.46 -14.97
C SER A 24 -5.17 23.01 -13.70
N MET A 25 -4.49 23.91 -13.00
CA MET A 25 -3.82 23.60 -11.73
C MET A 25 -4.83 23.25 -10.62
N LYS A 26 -5.93 23.98 -10.50
CA LYS A 26 -6.98 23.68 -9.51
C LYS A 26 -7.63 22.32 -9.76
N ASN A 27 -7.98 22.01 -11.01
CA ASN A 27 -8.55 20.71 -11.37
C ASN A 27 -7.57 19.57 -11.04
N LYS A 28 -6.27 19.78 -11.32
CA LYS A 28 -5.22 18.82 -10.97
C LYS A 28 -5.09 18.56 -9.47
N PHE A 29 -5.23 19.58 -8.62
CA PHE A 29 -5.28 19.40 -7.17
C PHE A 29 -6.51 18.59 -6.74
N ALA A 30 -7.69 18.90 -7.29
CA ALA A 30 -8.91 18.15 -6.99
C ALA A 30 -8.79 16.66 -7.36
N THR A 31 -8.27 16.36 -8.55
CA THR A 31 -8.04 14.98 -8.98
C THR A 31 -7.07 14.25 -8.03
N GLN A 32 -5.92 14.84 -7.71
CA GLN A 32 -4.94 14.21 -6.83
C GLN A 32 -5.47 14.03 -5.41
N HIS A 33 -6.17 15.03 -4.87
CA HIS A 33 -6.79 14.92 -3.57
C HIS A 33 -7.77 13.74 -3.53
N ASN A 34 -8.61 13.60 -4.55
CA ASN A 34 -9.54 12.47 -4.65
C ASN A 34 -8.80 11.12 -4.78
N THR A 35 -7.68 11.06 -5.51
CA THR A 35 -6.84 9.85 -5.59
C THR A 35 -6.24 9.49 -4.23
N VAL A 36 -5.75 10.47 -3.47
CA VAL A 36 -5.25 10.24 -2.09
C VAL A 36 -6.37 9.68 -1.22
N GLN A 37 -7.55 10.29 -1.22
CA GLN A 37 -8.70 9.83 -0.43
C GLN A 37 -9.15 8.42 -0.84
N GLU A 38 -9.19 8.14 -2.14
CA GLU A 38 -9.56 6.81 -2.65
C GLU A 38 -8.57 5.73 -2.21
N SER A 39 -7.26 5.98 -2.37
CA SER A 39 -6.24 5.04 -1.90
C SER A 39 -6.24 4.86 -0.37
N TRP A 40 -6.66 5.86 0.40
CA TRP A 40 -6.88 5.72 1.84
C TRP A 40 -8.06 4.79 2.15
N ARG A 41 -9.21 4.98 1.50
CA ARG A 41 -10.39 4.12 1.70
C ARG A 41 -10.10 2.64 1.41
N GLN A 42 -9.24 2.37 0.43
CA GLN A 42 -8.84 1.00 0.12
C GLN A 42 -8.06 0.35 1.28
N ILE A 43 -7.20 1.12 1.96
CA ILE A 43 -6.53 0.66 3.18
C ILE A 43 -7.55 0.47 4.30
N ASP A 44 -8.44 1.44 4.51
CA ASP A 44 -9.47 1.45 5.55
C ASP A 44 -10.33 0.17 5.53
N VAL A 45 -10.78 -0.25 4.34
CA VAL A 45 -11.55 -1.48 4.16
C VAL A 45 -10.77 -2.73 4.59
N GLU A 46 -9.49 -2.83 4.24
CA GLU A 46 -8.65 -3.97 4.63
C GLU A 46 -8.30 -3.94 6.13
N LEU A 47 -8.17 -2.75 6.74
CA LEU A 47 -8.01 -2.63 8.19
C LEU A 47 -9.25 -3.13 8.94
N GLN A 48 -10.44 -2.72 8.49
CA GLN A 48 -11.70 -3.22 9.04
C GLN A 48 -11.80 -4.75 8.91
N ARG A 49 -11.49 -5.29 7.72
CA ARG A 49 -11.45 -6.74 7.49
C ARG A 49 -10.47 -7.44 8.45
N ARG A 50 -9.27 -6.88 8.65
CA ARG A 50 -8.28 -7.40 9.60
C ARG A 50 -8.84 -7.43 11.01
N HIS A 51 -9.49 -6.36 11.48
CA HIS A 51 -10.09 -6.32 12.81
C HIS A 51 -11.17 -7.39 12.97
N ASP A 52 -12.00 -7.61 11.96
CA ASP A 52 -13.05 -8.64 12.01
C ASP A 52 -12.45 -10.05 12.04
N LEU A 53 -11.43 -10.32 11.22
CA LEU A 53 -10.69 -11.59 11.24
C LEU A 53 -10.04 -11.87 12.60
N ILE A 54 -9.44 -10.86 13.23
CA ILE A 54 -8.85 -11.01 14.58
C ILE A 54 -9.93 -11.28 15.63
N GLY A 55 -11.11 -10.68 15.49
CA GLY A 55 -12.25 -10.97 16.35
C GLY A 55 -12.65 -12.44 16.28
N ASN A 56 -12.77 -12.97 15.06
CA ASN A 56 -13.07 -14.39 14.84
C ASN A 56 -11.95 -15.31 15.36
N LEU A 57 -10.69 -14.91 15.19
CA LEU A 57 -9.53 -15.64 15.73
C LEU A 57 -9.61 -15.78 17.25
N ILE A 58 -9.95 -14.69 17.95
CA ILE A 58 -10.10 -14.68 19.41
C ILE A 58 -11.17 -15.69 19.85
N GLU A 59 -12.30 -15.78 19.16
CA GLU A 59 -13.37 -16.73 19.48
C GLU A 59 -12.94 -18.20 19.26
N VAL A 60 -12.25 -18.50 18.16
CA VAL A 60 -11.69 -19.85 17.91
C VAL A 60 -10.70 -20.24 19.00
N VAL A 61 -9.85 -19.30 19.45
CA VAL A 61 -8.84 -19.57 20.47
C VAL A 61 -9.46 -19.73 21.86
N LYS A 62 -10.50 -18.97 22.20
CA LYS A 62 -11.23 -19.13 23.47
C LYS A 62 -11.84 -20.51 23.63
N ALA A 63 -12.24 -21.16 22.53
CA ALA A 63 -12.70 -22.55 22.56
C ALA A 63 -11.58 -23.54 22.92
N SER A 64 -10.31 -23.14 22.78
CA SER A 64 -9.16 -23.91 23.25
C SER A 64 -8.91 -23.66 24.74
N ALA A 65 -9.40 -24.58 25.58
CA ALA A 65 -9.43 -24.47 27.04
C ALA A 65 -8.08 -24.26 27.76
N GLN A 66 -6.94 -24.27 27.04
CA GLN A 66 -5.59 -24.21 27.61
C GLN A 66 -4.76 -22.99 27.16
N PHE A 67 -5.30 -22.09 26.34
CA PHE A 67 -4.52 -20.96 25.83
C PHE A 67 -4.24 -19.88 26.91
N GLU A 68 -3.07 -19.26 26.85
CA GLU A 68 -2.65 -18.22 27.80
C GLU A 68 -3.56 -16.97 27.74
N GLN A 69 -4.28 -16.73 28.84
CA GLN A 69 -5.21 -15.59 28.95
C GLN A 69 -4.50 -14.24 28.82
N ASN A 70 -3.29 -14.10 29.36
CA ASN A 70 -2.53 -12.85 29.29
C ASN A 70 -2.20 -12.47 27.84
N THR A 71 -1.74 -13.44 27.04
CA THR A 71 -1.40 -13.25 25.63
C THR A 71 -2.65 -12.93 24.81
N LEU A 72 -3.76 -13.62 25.04
CA LEU A 72 -5.03 -13.34 24.38
C LEU A 72 -5.56 -11.94 24.74
N ASN A 73 -5.49 -11.54 26.01
CA ASN A 73 -5.92 -10.22 26.46
C ASN A 73 -5.12 -9.08 25.83
N GLN A 74 -3.81 -9.27 25.60
CA GLN A 74 -2.99 -8.28 24.89
C GLN A 74 -3.50 -8.06 23.46
N VAL A 75 -3.86 -9.12 22.73
CA VAL A 75 -4.45 -9.01 21.39
C VAL A 75 -5.81 -8.31 21.44
N VAL A 76 -6.67 -8.68 22.39
CA VAL A 76 -7.99 -8.04 22.57
C VAL A 76 -7.86 -6.53 22.81
N GLN A 77 -6.96 -6.12 23.71
CA GLN A 77 -6.71 -4.70 24.01
C GLN A 77 -6.11 -3.96 22.82
N ALA A 78 -5.12 -4.55 22.14
CA ALA A 78 -4.50 -3.94 20.98
C ALA A 78 -5.50 -3.76 19.82
N ARG A 79 -6.38 -4.75 19.60
CA ARG A 79 -7.48 -4.66 18.63
C ARG A 79 -8.45 -3.55 19.00
N ALA A 80 -8.88 -3.51 20.26
CA ALA A 80 -9.79 -2.47 20.74
C ALA A 80 -9.22 -1.06 20.54
N ASN A 81 -7.92 -0.87 20.80
CA ASN A 81 -7.23 0.39 20.52
C ASN A 81 -7.18 0.71 19.01
N ALA A 82 -6.87 -0.27 18.16
CA ALA A 82 -6.85 -0.09 16.70
C ALA A 82 -8.22 0.31 16.13
N VAL A 83 -9.29 -0.34 16.60
CA VAL A 83 -10.68 0.00 16.23
C VAL A 83 -11.06 1.39 16.76
N ALA A 84 -10.65 1.74 17.97
CA ALA A 84 -10.96 3.06 18.56
C ALA A 84 -10.26 4.22 17.83
N ARG A 85 -9.17 3.95 17.11
CA ARG A 85 -8.46 4.94 16.28
C ARG A 85 -8.98 5.00 14.84
N HIS A 86 -9.92 4.12 14.47
CA HIS A 86 -10.51 4.10 13.14
C HIS A 86 -11.11 5.48 12.78
N GLY A 87 -10.70 6.02 11.65
CA GLY A 87 -11.12 7.36 11.20
C GLY A 87 -10.40 8.55 11.87
N ALA A 88 -9.50 8.34 12.84
CA ALA A 88 -8.72 9.42 13.46
C ALA A 88 -7.59 9.98 12.57
N GLY A 89 -7.45 9.46 11.34
CA GLY A 89 -6.44 9.84 10.37
C GLY A 89 -5.33 8.80 10.19
N PRO A 90 -4.56 8.88 9.09
CA PRO A 90 -3.55 7.87 8.75
C PRO A 90 -2.49 7.66 9.83
N LEU A 91 -1.97 8.74 10.43
CA LEU A 91 -0.91 8.63 11.41
C LEU A 91 -1.37 7.92 12.69
N ALA A 92 -2.50 8.35 13.25
CA ALA A 92 -3.08 7.76 14.45
C ALA A 92 -3.46 6.29 14.24
N GLN A 93 -4.03 5.98 13.08
CA GLN A 93 -4.33 4.59 12.71
C GLN A 93 -3.06 3.76 12.65
N SER A 94 -2.00 4.26 11.99
CA SER A 94 -0.76 3.49 11.82
C SER A 94 -0.11 3.11 13.14
N GLN A 95 -0.09 4.02 14.11
CA GLN A 95 0.46 3.74 15.44
C GLN A 95 -0.31 2.65 16.18
N ALA A 96 -1.64 2.64 16.07
CA ALA A 96 -2.47 1.63 16.69
C ALA A 96 -2.32 0.26 16.00
N GLU A 97 -2.26 0.24 14.67
CA GLU A 97 -2.02 -0.97 13.88
C GLU A 97 -0.65 -1.60 14.16
N GLN A 98 0.39 -0.79 14.41
CA GLN A 98 1.70 -1.32 14.80
C GLN A 98 1.66 -2.08 16.13
N ASN A 99 0.98 -1.52 17.12
CA ASN A 99 0.80 -2.16 18.42
C ASN A 99 0.00 -3.47 18.28
N LEU A 100 -1.04 -3.46 17.45
CA LEU A 100 -1.81 -4.66 17.12
C LEU A 100 -0.95 -5.72 16.43
N ASN A 101 -0.13 -5.32 15.45
CA ASN A 101 0.77 -6.23 14.76
C ASN A 101 1.78 -6.87 15.72
N GLY A 102 2.36 -6.08 16.64
CA GLY A 102 3.26 -6.60 17.67
C GLY A 102 2.60 -7.61 18.61
N ALA A 103 1.37 -7.32 19.05
CA ALA A 103 0.59 -8.25 19.87
C ALA A 103 0.27 -9.55 19.12
N LEU A 104 -0.05 -9.47 17.83
CA LEU A 104 -0.29 -10.65 16.98
C LEU A 104 0.97 -11.47 16.76
N THR A 105 2.13 -10.85 16.53
CA THR A 105 3.40 -11.58 16.42
C THR A 105 3.71 -12.37 17.69
N ASN A 106 3.56 -11.74 18.86
CA ASN A 106 3.71 -12.43 20.14
C ASN A 106 2.71 -13.58 20.30
N PHE A 107 1.44 -13.33 19.97
CA PHE A 107 0.39 -14.34 19.98
C PHE A 107 0.71 -15.55 19.10
N MET A 108 1.18 -15.33 17.87
CA MET A 108 1.52 -16.41 16.94
C MET A 108 2.71 -17.24 17.46
N SER A 109 3.71 -16.59 18.06
CA SER A 109 4.83 -17.30 18.69
C SER A 109 4.37 -18.22 19.83
N VAL A 110 3.47 -17.75 20.70
CA VAL A 110 2.90 -18.58 21.77
C VAL A 110 2.05 -19.71 21.20
N ALA A 111 1.26 -19.44 20.15
CA ALA A 111 0.41 -20.44 19.50
C ALA A 111 1.18 -21.63 18.91
N GLU A 112 2.48 -21.48 18.62
CA GLU A 112 3.32 -22.60 18.17
C GLU A 112 3.45 -23.72 19.20
N SER A 113 3.32 -23.39 20.49
CA SER A 113 3.37 -24.32 21.61
C SER A 113 2.07 -25.11 21.82
N TYR A 114 1.03 -24.84 21.02
CA TYR A 114 -0.29 -25.45 21.13
C TYR A 114 -0.65 -26.29 19.88
N PRO A 115 -0.23 -27.57 19.81
CA PRO A 115 -0.47 -28.43 18.64
C PRO A 115 -1.93 -28.56 18.24
N GLN A 116 -2.85 -28.58 19.22
CA GLN A 116 -4.30 -28.69 18.95
C GLN A 116 -4.82 -27.46 18.20
N LEU A 117 -4.35 -26.27 18.56
CA LEU A 117 -4.72 -25.02 17.88
C LEU A 117 -4.11 -24.98 16.47
N LYS A 118 -2.86 -25.41 16.32
CA LYS A 118 -2.21 -25.51 14.99
C LYS A 118 -2.90 -26.49 14.05
N ALA A 119 -3.48 -27.56 14.60
CA ALA A 119 -4.23 -28.55 13.83
C ALA A 119 -5.66 -28.10 13.50
N ASN A 120 -6.17 -27.05 14.15
CA ASN A 120 -7.50 -26.51 13.89
C ASN A 120 -7.54 -25.83 12.50
N GLN A 121 -8.47 -26.27 11.66
CA GLN A 121 -8.61 -25.77 10.28
C GLN A 121 -9.07 -24.30 10.24
N ASP A 122 -10.02 -23.90 11.09
CA ASP A 122 -10.52 -22.52 11.15
C ASP A 122 -9.42 -21.56 11.60
N PHE A 123 -8.60 -21.97 12.56
CA PHE A 123 -7.46 -21.18 13.02
C PHE A 123 -6.46 -20.93 11.89
N ARG A 124 -6.10 -21.98 11.13
CA ARG A 124 -5.19 -21.86 9.98
C ARG A 124 -5.78 -21.00 8.87
N TYR A 125 -7.05 -21.19 8.55
CA TYR A 125 -7.75 -20.38 7.57
C TYR A 125 -7.73 -18.89 7.95
N LEU A 126 -8.02 -18.56 9.21
CA LEU A 126 -7.97 -17.18 9.70
C LEU A 126 -6.55 -16.61 9.63
N GLN A 127 -5.51 -17.38 9.95
CA GLN A 127 -4.12 -16.95 9.77
C GLN A 127 -3.81 -16.61 8.31
N GLU A 128 -4.17 -17.48 7.38
CA GLU A 128 -3.94 -17.27 5.95
C GLU A 128 -4.68 -16.01 5.46
N GLN A 129 -5.94 -15.82 5.86
CA GLN A 129 -6.72 -14.62 5.53
C GLN A 129 -6.13 -13.34 6.12
N MET A 130 -5.63 -13.38 7.36
CA MET A 130 -4.94 -12.24 7.97
C MET A 130 -3.63 -11.91 7.27
N ALA A 131 -2.84 -12.92 6.88
CA ALA A 131 -1.61 -12.72 6.12
C ALA A 131 -1.88 -12.08 4.76
N GLU A 132 -2.89 -12.58 4.03
CA GLU A 132 -3.33 -11.99 2.76
C GLU A 132 -3.79 -10.52 2.95
N THR A 133 -4.52 -10.25 4.04
CA THR A 133 -4.99 -8.90 4.37
C THR A 133 -3.81 -7.97 4.68
N GLU A 134 -2.80 -8.43 5.43
CA GLU A 134 -1.59 -7.65 5.72
C GLU A 134 -0.80 -7.33 4.44
N ASP A 135 -0.68 -8.28 3.51
CA ASP A 135 -0.02 -8.05 2.22
C ASP A 135 -0.76 -6.98 1.40
N ARG A 136 -2.10 -7.02 1.39
CA ARG A 136 -2.95 -6.00 0.74
C ARG A 136 -2.79 -4.64 1.41
N ILE A 137 -2.77 -4.57 2.74
CA ILE A 137 -2.50 -3.33 3.50
C ILE A 137 -1.11 -2.79 3.16
N ALA A 138 -0.09 -3.64 3.10
CA ALA A 138 1.27 -3.23 2.77
C ALA A 138 1.38 -2.68 1.34
N ALA A 139 0.70 -3.31 0.38
CA ALA A 139 0.60 -2.81 -0.99
C ALA A 139 -0.16 -1.47 -1.06
N GLY A 140 -1.31 -1.39 -0.39
CA GLY A 140 -2.12 -0.18 -0.26
C GLY A 140 -1.33 0.98 0.34
N ARG A 141 -0.56 0.73 1.41
CA ARG A 141 0.33 1.73 2.03
C ARG A 141 1.34 2.31 1.04
N ARG A 142 2.01 1.47 0.25
CA ARG A 142 2.97 1.94 -0.76
C ARG A 142 2.28 2.83 -1.80
N PHE A 143 1.10 2.41 -2.26
CA PHE A 143 0.32 3.16 -3.24
C PHE A 143 -0.17 4.51 -2.68
N TYR A 144 -0.78 4.49 -1.49
CA TYR A 144 -1.25 5.68 -0.77
C TYR A 144 -0.10 6.68 -0.53
N ASN A 145 1.02 6.23 0.03
CA ASN A 145 2.17 7.11 0.31
C ASN A 145 2.77 7.69 -0.99
N GLY A 146 2.73 6.93 -2.09
CA GLY A 146 3.09 7.44 -3.42
C GLY A 146 2.17 8.59 -3.88
N ASN A 147 0.86 8.44 -3.69
CA ASN A 147 -0.12 9.46 -4.00
C ASN A 147 0.01 10.70 -3.10
N VAL A 148 0.19 10.49 -1.79
CA VAL A 148 0.46 11.56 -0.81
C VAL A 148 1.71 12.33 -1.19
N LYS A 149 2.80 11.64 -1.56
CA LYS A 149 4.02 12.27 -2.05
C LYS A 149 3.76 13.10 -3.30
N ALA A 150 3.07 12.56 -4.31
CA ALA A 150 2.78 13.29 -5.54
C ALA A 150 1.91 14.55 -5.30
N PHE A 151 0.94 14.45 -4.39
CA PHE A 151 0.10 15.56 -3.97
C PHE A 151 0.89 16.62 -3.19
N ASN A 152 1.63 16.22 -2.16
CA ASN A 152 2.44 17.11 -1.32
C ASN A 152 3.56 17.79 -2.12
N THR A 153 4.21 17.10 -3.06
CA THR A 153 5.19 17.72 -3.96
C THR A 153 4.53 18.81 -4.80
N ARG A 154 3.35 18.57 -5.39
CA ARG A 154 2.62 19.62 -6.13
C ARG A 154 2.20 20.76 -5.23
N PHE A 155 1.80 20.47 -3.99
CA PHE A 155 1.46 21.47 -2.99
C PHE A 155 2.61 22.46 -2.73
N ASP A 156 3.85 21.96 -2.71
CA ASP A 156 5.04 22.77 -2.44
C ASP A 156 5.67 23.40 -3.70
N THR A 157 5.40 22.86 -4.89
CA THR A 157 6.11 23.25 -6.12
C THR A 157 5.52 24.50 -6.77
N PHE A 158 6.37 25.48 -7.12
CA PHE A 158 5.99 26.63 -7.93
C PHE A 158 5.82 26.24 -9.41
N PRO A 159 4.79 26.74 -10.14
CA PRO A 159 3.81 27.76 -9.73
C PRO A 159 2.59 27.21 -8.99
N SER A 160 2.42 25.88 -8.89
CA SER A 160 1.22 25.24 -8.31
C SER A 160 0.94 25.65 -6.85
N SER A 161 1.98 25.91 -6.06
CA SER A 161 1.87 26.33 -4.65
C SER A 161 1.09 27.64 -4.44
N MET A 162 1.05 28.52 -5.44
CA MET A 162 0.23 29.75 -5.39
C MET A 162 -1.26 29.49 -5.61
N PHE A 163 -1.62 28.36 -6.23
CA PHE A 163 -2.99 28.01 -6.62
C PHE A 163 -3.60 26.89 -5.77
N LYS A 164 -3.00 26.56 -4.62
CA LYS A 164 -3.46 25.50 -3.72
C LYS A 164 -4.83 25.75 -3.06
N GLY A 165 -5.30 27.00 -2.97
CA GLY A 165 -6.62 27.30 -2.40
C GLY A 165 -6.77 26.83 -0.95
N SER A 166 -7.85 26.08 -0.66
CA SER A 166 -8.19 25.54 0.66
C SER A 166 -7.61 24.15 0.95
N TYR A 167 -6.85 23.57 0.02
CA TYR A 167 -6.23 22.27 0.26
C TYR A 167 -5.16 22.37 1.36
N VAL A 168 -4.99 21.29 2.11
CA VAL A 168 -3.92 21.10 3.10
C VAL A 168 -3.07 19.89 2.69
N LYS A 169 -1.83 19.79 3.19
CA LYS A 169 -1.00 18.61 2.94
C LYS A 169 -1.67 17.34 3.47
N ALA A 170 -1.50 16.26 2.74
CA ALA A 170 -1.95 14.95 3.18
C ALA A 170 -0.89 14.31 4.10
N GLU A 171 -1.36 13.61 5.13
CA GLU A 171 -0.51 12.83 6.04
C GLU A 171 -0.08 11.53 5.38
N TYR A 172 1.11 11.05 5.71
CA TYR A 172 1.56 9.72 5.26
C TYR A 172 1.03 8.64 6.19
N TYR A 173 0.77 7.45 5.64
CA TYR A 173 0.52 6.25 6.42
C TYR A 173 1.84 5.53 6.63
N GLU A 174 2.57 5.90 7.68
CA GLU A 174 3.88 5.35 7.98
C GLU A 174 3.91 4.63 9.31
N VAL A 175 4.58 3.49 9.29
CA VAL A 175 4.98 2.81 10.51
C VAL A 175 6.15 3.59 11.12
N ASP A 176 5.87 4.42 12.11
CA ASP A 176 6.85 5.09 12.97
C ASP A 176 7.61 4.03 13.80
N ASP A 177 8.49 3.24 13.16
CA ASP A 177 9.50 2.45 13.87
C ASP A 177 10.84 3.23 13.86
N PRO A 178 11.26 3.79 14.99
CA PRO A 178 12.56 4.45 15.13
C PRO A 178 13.73 3.54 14.72
N ARG A 179 13.58 2.21 14.80
CA ARG A 179 14.61 1.23 14.44
C ARG A 179 14.75 1.06 12.93
N VAL A 180 13.68 1.25 12.16
CA VAL A 180 13.70 1.21 10.68
C VAL A 180 14.29 2.50 10.12
N ARG A 181 14.11 3.63 10.83
CA ARG A 181 14.71 4.92 10.46
C ARG A 181 16.15 5.10 10.94
N ALA A 182 16.58 4.35 11.96
CA ALA A 182 17.98 4.31 12.36
C ALA A 182 18.78 3.51 11.32
N ALA A 183 19.66 4.20 10.58
CA ALA A 183 20.60 3.53 9.69
C ALA A 183 21.42 2.49 10.50
N PRO A 184 21.65 1.27 9.99
CA PRO A 184 22.51 0.29 10.66
C PRO A 184 23.85 0.92 10.97
N THR A 185 24.18 1.07 12.25
CA THR A 185 25.47 1.58 12.66
C THR A 185 26.49 0.45 12.54
N LEU A 186 27.25 0.44 11.45
CA LEU A 186 28.33 -0.54 11.22
C LEU A 186 29.56 -0.32 12.10
N LYS A 187 29.43 0.43 13.20
CA LYS A 187 30.52 0.73 14.13
C LYS A 187 30.85 -0.55 14.90
N GLY A 188 32.05 -1.09 14.70
CA GLY A 188 32.46 -2.41 15.23
C GLY A 188 32.42 -3.55 14.22
N ALA A 189 31.60 -3.47 13.16
CA ALA A 189 31.48 -4.54 12.17
C ALA A 189 32.74 -4.72 11.33
N PHE A 190 33.52 -3.65 11.17
CA PHE A 190 34.80 -3.65 10.41
C PHE A 190 36.04 -3.73 11.31
N ASP A 191 35.90 -3.64 12.65
CA ASP A 191 37.04 -3.72 13.57
C ASP A 191 37.66 -5.13 13.57
N SER A 192 36.87 -6.16 13.28
CA SER A 192 37.33 -7.55 13.09
C SER A 192 38.10 -7.78 11.79
N LEU A 193 37.96 -6.89 10.80
CA LEU A 193 38.70 -6.94 9.54
C LEU A 193 40.06 -6.24 9.66
N ASN A 194 40.18 -5.27 10.57
CA ASN A 194 41.43 -4.54 10.79
C ASN A 194 42.39 -5.27 11.75
N ASN A 195 41.89 -6.24 12.53
CA ASN A 195 42.69 -6.95 13.53
C ASN A 195 43.18 -8.35 13.08
N GLN A 196 43.03 -8.70 11.80
CA GLN A 196 43.70 -9.88 11.23
C GLN A 196 45.18 -9.55 10.98
N GLN A 197 45.99 -9.71 12.02
CA GLN A 197 47.45 -9.65 11.91
C GLN A 197 47.96 -10.77 10.96
N PRO A 198 48.86 -10.47 10.00
CA PRO A 198 49.42 -11.46 9.07
C PRO A 198 50.51 -12.35 9.71
N GLN A 199 50.25 -12.96 10.88
CA GLN A 199 51.25 -13.77 11.59
C GLN A 199 50.94 -15.26 11.72
N GLN A 200 49.78 -15.76 11.29
CA GLN A 200 49.49 -17.20 11.36
C GLN A 200 49.92 -18.02 10.12
N PHE A 201 50.34 -17.39 9.03
CA PHE A 201 50.89 -18.11 7.87
C PHE A 201 52.41 -18.34 7.95
N ALA A 202 53.08 -17.76 8.94
CA ALA A 202 54.51 -17.93 9.15
C ALA A 202 54.76 -18.72 10.43
N GLN A 203 54.44 -20.02 10.42
CA GLN A 203 55.13 -21.12 11.12
C GLN A 203 54.21 -22.33 11.28
N GLN A 204 54.20 -23.23 10.30
CA GLN A 204 54.02 -24.66 10.55
C GLN A 204 55.09 -25.44 9.78
N PRO A 205 55.88 -26.32 10.44
CA PRO A 205 56.93 -27.10 9.79
C PRO A 205 56.37 -28.14 8.81
N GLN A 206 57.05 -28.29 7.67
CA GLN A 206 56.70 -29.10 6.49
C GLN A 206 56.67 -30.64 6.69
N GLN A 207 56.36 -31.19 7.87
CA GLN A 207 56.59 -32.63 8.13
C GLN A 207 55.41 -33.59 7.89
N GLN A 208 54.22 -33.14 7.47
CA GLN A 208 53.06 -34.05 7.35
C GLN A 208 52.69 -34.52 5.93
N PHE A 209 53.44 -34.16 4.89
CA PHE A 209 53.17 -34.65 3.53
C PHE A 209 53.80 -36.02 3.21
N ALA A 210 54.56 -36.62 4.14
CA ALA A 210 55.11 -37.96 3.97
C ALA A 210 54.12 -39.01 4.52
N GLN A 211 53.02 -39.25 3.80
CA GLN A 211 52.28 -40.54 3.72
C GLN A 211 50.90 -40.32 3.07
N GLN A 212 50.86 -40.16 1.74
CA GLN A 212 49.69 -40.53 0.95
C GLN A 212 50.02 -41.77 0.12
N PRO A 213 49.17 -42.82 0.12
CA PRO A 213 49.35 -43.97 -0.76
C PRO A 213 49.17 -43.57 -2.24
N PRO A 214 49.83 -44.25 -3.18
CA PRO A 214 49.80 -43.88 -4.60
C PRO A 214 48.39 -44.00 -5.18
N GLN A 215 47.93 -42.95 -5.87
CA GLN A 215 46.70 -42.97 -6.63
C GLN A 215 46.84 -43.86 -7.89
N PRO A 216 45.77 -44.54 -8.35
CA PRO A 216 45.78 -45.32 -9.59
C PRO A 216 46.05 -44.43 -10.81
N GLN A 217 46.98 -44.85 -11.66
CA GLN A 217 47.32 -44.15 -12.91
C GLN A 217 46.19 -44.30 -13.93
N MET A 218 45.64 -43.18 -14.41
CA MET A 218 44.78 -43.16 -15.60
C MET A 218 45.63 -43.27 -16.88
N PRO A 219 45.16 -43.95 -17.95
CA PRO A 219 45.89 -44.08 -19.20
C PRO A 219 46.02 -42.75 -19.96
N PRO A 220 47.05 -42.59 -20.82
CA PRO A 220 47.36 -41.31 -21.47
C PRO A 220 46.31 -40.90 -22.52
N ALA A 221 45.88 -39.64 -22.45
CA ALA A 221 45.05 -38.98 -23.46
C ALA A 221 45.86 -38.72 -24.75
N GLN A 222 45.27 -39.02 -25.91
CA GLN A 222 45.82 -38.66 -27.22
C GLN A 222 45.61 -37.17 -27.53
N PRO A 223 46.52 -36.52 -28.28
CA PRO A 223 46.48 -35.09 -28.52
C PRO A 223 45.64 -34.75 -29.76
N GLN A 224 44.70 -33.82 -29.64
CA GLN A 224 44.18 -33.10 -30.81
C GLN A 224 44.44 -31.60 -30.63
N GLN A 225 45.11 -31.05 -31.64
CA GLN A 225 45.71 -29.72 -31.71
C GLN A 225 44.68 -28.59 -31.67
N ALA A 226 45.02 -27.53 -30.93
CA ALA A 226 44.40 -26.21 -31.05
C ALA A 226 44.64 -25.64 -32.47
N PRO A 227 43.77 -24.78 -33.00
CA PRO A 227 44.07 -23.35 -32.87
C PRO A 227 42.86 -22.39 -32.94
N GLY A 228 43.04 -21.19 -32.39
CA GLY A 228 42.46 -19.98 -33.02
C GLY A 228 41.69 -19.04 -32.12
N GLN A 229 42.42 -18.04 -31.61
CA GLN A 229 42.08 -16.64 -31.35
C GLN A 229 40.62 -16.16 -31.59
N PRO A 230 40.05 -15.35 -30.67
CA PRO A 230 38.74 -14.74 -30.88
C PRO A 230 38.82 -13.57 -31.89
N MET A 231 38.27 -13.78 -33.09
CA MET A 231 37.94 -12.71 -34.04
C MET A 231 36.65 -12.01 -33.61
N TYR A 232 36.74 -10.72 -33.29
CA TYR A 232 35.57 -9.83 -33.19
C TYR A 232 34.94 -9.68 -34.58
N GLY A 233 33.69 -10.13 -34.71
CA GLY A 233 32.89 -9.93 -35.91
C GLY A 233 32.02 -11.13 -36.23
N GLN A 234 30.82 -11.18 -35.66
CA GLN A 234 29.64 -11.73 -36.32
C GLN A 234 28.39 -11.41 -35.50
N GLN A 235 27.44 -10.80 -36.19
CA GLN A 235 26.12 -10.40 -35.75
C GLN A 235 25.28 -11.65 -35.44
N PRO A 236 24.52 -11.73 -34.33
CA PRO A 236 23.70 -12.89 -34.06
C PRO A 236 22.60 -13.04 -35.12
N ALA A 237 22.49 -14.24 -35.68
CA ALA A 237 21.50 -14.62 -36.67
C ALA A 237 20.07 -14.47 -36.12
N GLN A 238 19.16 -13.97 -36.95
CA GLN A 238 17.73 -13.92 -36.66
C GLN A 238 17.15 -15.34 -36.56
N PRO A 239 16.18 -15.58 -35.65
CA PRO A 239 15.47 -16.85 -35.60
C PRO A 239 14.65 -17.06 -36.88
N GLN A 240 14.78 -18.24 -37.50
CA GLN A 240 13.99 -18.66 -38.66
C GLN A 240 12.50 -18.76 -38.31
N GLN A 241 11.66 -18.16 -39.14
CA GLN A 241 10.20 -18.23 -39.04
C GLN A 241 9.68 -19.63 -39.43
N PRO A 242 8.67 -20.18 -38.75
CA PRO A 242 8.03 -21.42 -39.17
C PRO A 242 7.29 -21.25 -40.51
N MET A 243 7.38 -22.27 -41.36
CA MET A 243 6.74 -22.32 -42.69
C MET A 243 5.24 -22.04 -42.62
N GLN A 244 4.75 -21.12 -43.46
CA GLN A 244 3.33 -20.81 -43.60
C GLN A 244 2.62 -21.89 -44.43
N GLN A 245 1.55 -22.48 -43.87
CA GLN A 245 0.59 -23.28 -44.64
C GLN A 245 -0.22 -22.38 -45.59
N PRO A 246 -0.62 -22.85 -46.78
CA PRO A 246 -1.47 -22.07 -47.69
C PRO A 246 -2.84 -21.78 -47.04
N GLN A 247 -3.20 -20.51 -46.93
CA GLN A 247 -4.49 -20.07 -46.42
C GLN A 247 -5.61 -20.42 -47.41
N GLN A 248 -6.63 -21.14 -46.93
CA GLN A 248 -7.91 -21.26 -47.62
C GLN A 248 -8.61 -19.87 -47.67
N PRO A 249 -9.32 -19.53 -48.76
CA PRO A 249 -10.06 -18.28 -48.82
C PRO A 249 -11.16 -18.25 -47.74
N GLN A 250 -11.02 -17.33 -46.80
CA GLN A 250 -12.01 -17.12 -45.73
C GLN A 250 -13.31 -16.57 -46.35
N GLN A 251 -14.40 -17.30 -46.16
CA GLN A 251 -15.75 -16.78 -46.38
C GLN A 251 -15.98 -15.61 -45.42
N PRO A 252 -16.69 -14.53 -45.84
CA PRO A 252 -16.99 -13.41 -44.95
C PRO A 252 -17.81 -13.91 -43.76
N MET A 253 -17.19 -13.89 -42.57
CA MET A 253 -17.89 -14.18 -41.32
C MET A 253 -18.98 -13.12 -41.10
N GLN A 254 -20.22 -13.59 -41.03
CA GLN A 254 -21.36 -12.79 -40.60
C GLN A 254 -21.09 -12.27 -39.18
N GLN A 255 -21.35 -10.98 -38.97
CA GLN A 255 -21.20 -10.34 -37.67
C GLN A 255 -22.02 -11.10 -36.61
N PRO A 256 -21.47 -11.38 -35.42
CA PRO A 256 -22.28 -11.80 -34.29
C PRO A 256 -23.24 -10.66 -33.98
N GLN A 257 -24.55 -10.90 -34.08
CA GLN A 257 -25.57 -9.95 -33.63
C GLN A 257 -25.31 -9.67 -32.15
N GLN A 258 -25.09 -8.39 -31.83
CA GLN A 258 -25.01 -7.94 -30.44
C GLN A 258 -26.32 -8.31 -29.73
N PRO A 259 -26.29 -8.85 -28.49
CA PRO A 259 -27.48 -8.86 -27.66
C PRO A 259 -27.94 -7.40 -27.51
N GLY A 260 -29.10 -7.09 -28.09
CA GLY A 260 -29.63 -5.74 -28.06
C GLY A 260 -29.74 -5.22 -26.64
N TYR A 261 -29.28 -3.99 -26.42
CA TYR A 261 -29.64 -3.23 -25.24
C TYR A 261 -31.16 -3.11 -25.21
N ALA A 262 -31.81 -3.85 -24.31
CA ALA A 262 -33.19 -3.57 -23.94
C ALA A 262 -33.19 -2.19 -23.25
N PRO A 263 -33.99 -1.21 -23.73
CA PRO A 263 -34.15 0.04 -23.01
C PRO A 263 -34.74 -0.27 -21.62
N PRO A 264 -34.33 0.48 -20.58
CA PRO A 264 -34.93 0.32 -19.25
C PRO A 264 -36.44 0.56 -19.35
N PRO A 265 -37.26 -0.18 -18.60
CA PRO A 265 -38.70 0.06 -18.58
C PRO A 265 -38.96 1.51 -18.15
N PRO A 266 -39.99 2.17 -18.72
CA PRO A 266 -40.34 3.52 -18.30
C PRO A 266 -40.57 3.51 -16.79
N GLN A 267 -39.89 4.43 -16.09
CA GLN A 267 -40.08 4.65 -14.67
C GLN A 267 -41.57 4.89 -14.44
N GLY A 268 -42.21 3.95 -13.73
CA GLY A 268 -43.58 4.08 -13.30
C GLY A 268 -43.73 5.40 -12.55
N GLN A 269 -44.80 6.12 -12.88
CA GLN A 269 -45.24 7.29 -12.14
C GLN A 269 -45.25 6.98 -10.63
N PRO A 270 -44.81 7.92 -9.78
CA PRO A 270 -44.94 7.72 -8.35
C PRO A 270 -46.44 7.55 -8.01
N PRO A 271 -46.83 6.55 -7.20
CA PRO A 271 -48.20 6.46 -6.73
C PRO A 271 -48.53 7.71 -5.93
N GLN A 272 -49.54 8.45 -6.42
CA GLN A 272 -50.15 9.52 -5.66
C GLN A 272 -50.89 8.93 -4.46
N GLY A 273 -50.56 9.44 -3.27
CA GLY A 273 -51.50 9.51 -2.16
C GLY A 273 -51.46 8.37 -1.15
N GLN A 274 -50.77 8.60 -0.04
CA GLN A 274 -51.30 8.38 1.31
C GLN A 274 -50.50 9.24 2.30
N PRO A 275 -51.15 10.07 3.14
CA PRO A 275 -50.43 10.92 4.09
C PRO A 275 -49.96 10.10 5.31
N PRO A 276 -48.76 10.36 5.85
CA PRO A 276 -48.35 9.77 7.11
C PRO A 276 -49.16 10.38 8.28
N GLN A 277 -49.80 9.51 9.05
CA GLN A 277 -50.39 9.83 10.34
C GLN A 277 -49.29 10.15 11.36
N GLY A 278 -49.51 11.20 12.16
CA GLY A 278 -48.95 11.31 13.51
C GLY A 278 -47.71 12.20 13.68
N GLN A 279 -47.93 13.51 13.77
CA GLN A 279 -47.09 14.39 14.60
C GLN A 279 -48.00 15.22 15.53
N PRO A 280 -47.71 15.30 16.84
CA PRO A 280 -48.46 16.15 17.76
C PRO A 280 -48.10 17.64 17.56
N PRO A 281 -49.02 18.56 17.90
CA PRO A 281 -48.85 19.99 17.63
C PRO A 281 -47.73 20.62 18.48
N GLN A 282 -46.92 21.46 17.82
CA GLN A 282 -45.87 22.28 18.45
C GLN A 282 -46.51 23.30 19.39
N GLY A 283 -46.06 23.27 20.65
CA GLY A 283 -46.42 24.22 21.69
C GLY A 283 -45.81 25.60 21.46
N GLN A 284 -46.52 26.59 22.00
CA GLN A 284 -46.21 28.01 22.04
C GLN A 284 -44.79 28.33 22.58
N PRO A 285 -44.17 29.44 22.15
CA PRO A 285 -42.91 29.89 22.74
C PRO A 285 -43.14 30.40 24.18
N PRO A 286 -42.22 30.12 25.13
CA PRO A 286 -42.32 30.61 26.50
C PRO A 286 -42.11 32.13 26.56
N GLN A 287 -43.00 32.80 27.29
CA GLN A 287 -42.87 34.21 27.67
C GLN A 287 -41.69 34.39 28.64
N GLN A 288 -40.86 35.41 28.38
CA GLN A 288 -39.74 35.79 29.24
C GLN A 288 -40.27 36.41 30.55
N PRO A 289 -39.78 36.01 31.73
CA PRO A 289 -40.08 36.71 32.97
C PRO A 289 -39.34 38.05 33.03
N GLY A 290 -40.11 39.11 33.32
CA GLY A 290 -39.68 40.50 33.36
C GLY A 290 -38.52 40.75 34.32
N GLN A 291 -37.52 41.50 33.82
CA GLN A 291 -36.48 42.09 34.65
C GLN A 291 -37.06 43.29 35.41
N GLN A 292 -37.19 43.14 36.72
CA GLN A 292 -37.45 44.26 37.63
C GLN A 292 -36.15 45.07 37.78
N PHE A 293 -36.19 46.35 37.41
CA PHE A 293 -35.17 47.32 37.77
C PHE A 293 -35.38 47.77 39.24
N PRO A 294 -34.32 47.95 40.04
CA PRO A 294 -34.44 48.61 41.34
C PRO A 294 -34.55 50.14 41.17
N PRO A 295 -35.20 50.85 42.10
CA PRO A 295 -35.27 52.31 42.06
C PRO A 295 -33.93 52.92 42.46
N GLN A 296 -33.44 53.87 41.66
CA GLN A 296 -32.50 54.89 42.12
C GLN A 296 -33.32 56.14 42.45
N GLY A 297 -32.98 56.78 43.57
CA GLY A 297 -33.63 57.99 44.07
C GLY A 297 -33.37 59.24 43.25
#